data_AF-E1Z406-F1
#
_entry.id   AF-E1Z406-F1
#
_cell.length_a   1.000
_cell.length_b   1.000
_cell.length_c   1.000
_cell.angle_alpha   90.00
_cell.angle_beta   90.00
_cell.angle_gamma   90.00
#
_symmetry.space_group_name_H-M   'P 1'
#
loop_
_entity.id
_entity.type
_entity.pdbx_description
1 polymer ?
#
loop_
_entity_poly.entity_id
_entity_poly.type
_entity_poly.pdbx_seq_one_letter_code
_entity_poly.pdbx_strand_id
1 'polypeptide(L)'
;MRYLVELAQYLAFLAAALRGGGARWYKYVMIKPDGVQRGLVGDIISRFERKGFKLVALKLFQCTKEVAEEHYKDLSSKPFFPALVEYILSGPVVCMVWEGEGVVKSARKLIGATNPLEAEPGTIRGDFAVGRNVVHGSDSTENGERETALWFGKDALVAWEPALKPWLLE
;
A
#
# COMPACT_ATOMS: atom_id res chain seq x y z
N MET A 1 21.62 -21.21 -16.42
CA MET A 1 21.46 -20.91 -14.97
C MET A 1 20.37 -19.88 -14.70
N ARG A 2 20.32 -18.72 -15.37
CA ARG A 2 19.26 -17.68 -15.22
C ARG A 2 17.82 -18.21 -15.41
N TYR A 3 17.58 -18.96 -16.48
CA TYR A 3 16.27 -19.57 -16.79
C TYR A 3 15.76 -20.57 -15.74
N LEU A 4 16.66 -21.25 -15.02
CA LEU A 4 16.27 -22.21 -13.98
C LEU A 4 15.83 -21.49 -12.69
N VAL A 5 16.38 -20.30 -12.41
CA VAL A 5 15.98 -19.48 -11.26
C VAL A 5 14.61 -18.85 -11.50
N GLU A 6 14.36 -18.31 -12.69
CA GLU A 6 13.04 -17.77 -13.06
C GLU A 6 11.95 -18.84 -13.06
N LEU A 7 12.26 -20.04 -13.58
CA LEU A 7 11.31 -21.16 -13.56
C LEU A 7 11.02 -21.63 -12.12
N ALA A 8 12.02 -21.65 -11.24
CA ALA A 8 11.84 -22.00 -9.83
C ALA A 8 10.99 -20.96 -9.09
N GLN A 9 11.19 -19.65 -9.36
CA GLN A 9 10.37 -18.58 -8.81
C GLN A 9 8.92 -18.64 -9.32
N TYR A 10 8.73 -18.90 -10.61
CA TYR A 10 7.41 -19.08 -11.23
C TYR A 10 6.67 -20.31 -10.70
N LEU A 11 7.38 -21.44 -10.52
CA LEU A 11 6.82 -22.66 -9.92
C LEU A 11 6.54 -22.49 -8.43
N ALA A 12 7.36 -21.74 -7.68
CA ALA A 12 7.07 -21.39 -6.29
C ALA A 12 5.85 -20.47 -6.17
N PHE A 13 5.70 -19.50 -7.09
CA PHE A 13 4.52 -18.65 -7.20
C PHE A 13 3.26 -19.48 -7.51
N LEU A 14 3.30 -20.35 -8.52
CA LEU A 14 2.20 -21.27 -8.85
C LEU A 14 1.89 -22.21 -7.69
N ALA A 15 2.90 -22.78 -7.03
CA ALA A 15 2.68 -23.66 -5.89
C ALA A 15 2.15 -22.91 -4.66
N ALA A 16 2.46 -21.62 -4.48
CA ALA A 16 1.88 -20.78 -3.44
C ALA A 16 0.46 -20.31 -3.78
N ALA A 17 0.16 -20.08 -5.07
CA ALA A 17 -1.17 -19.79 -5.58
C ALA A 17 -2.09 -21.02 -5.48
N LEU A 18 -1.57 -22.22 -5.74
CA LEU A 18 -2.30 -23.49 -5.64
C LEU A 18 -2.44 -24.01 -4.20
N ARG A 19 -1.49 -23.69 -3.30
CA ARG A 19 -1.59 -24.01 -1.86
C ARG A 19 -2.44 -23.02 -1.06
N GLY A 20 -2.69 -21.83 -1.61
CA GLY A 20 -3.41 -20.75 -0.94
C GLY A 20 -4.81 -20.53 -1.50
N GLY A 21 -5.69 -21.53 -1.40
CA GLY A 21 -7.12 -21.40 -1.71
C GLY A 21 -7.93 -20.60 -0.68
N GLY A 22 -7.29 -19.69 0.06
CA GLY A 22 -7.94 -18.79 1.02
C GLY A 22 -7.91 -17.35 0.49
N ALA A 23 -8.94 -16.57 0.81
CA ALA A 23 -8.99 -15.15 0.46
C ALA A 23 -7.70 -14.45 0.92
N ARG A 24 -6.93 -13.91 -0.04
CA ARG A 24 -5.72 -13.15 0.26
C ARG A 24 -6.11 -11.71 0.49
N TRP A 25 -5.95 -11.25 1.72
CA TRP A 25 -6.30 -9.90 2.12
C TRP A 25 -5.15 -8.95 1.77
N TYR A 26 -5.35 -8.12 0.75
CA TYR A 26 -4.38 -7.12 0.34
C TYR A 26 -4.83 -5.71 0.66
N LYS A 27 -3.86 -4.89 1.05
CA LYS A 27 -4.03 -3.46 1.23
C LYS A 27 -2.93 -2.73 0.48
N TYR A 28 -3.31 -1.95 -0.52
CA TYR A 28 -2.38 -0.98 -1.11
C TYR A 28 -2.29 0.25 -0.21
N VAL A 29 -1.06 0.74 -0.04
CA VAL A 29 -0.71 1.93 0.73
C VAL A 29 0.28 2.76 -0.07
N MET A 30 0.08 4.07 -0.10
CA MET A 30 0.98 5.00 -0.77
C MET A 30 1.37 6.13 0.18
N ILE A 31 2.66 6.26 0.47
CA ILE A 31 3.20 7.46 1.09
C ILE A 31 3.28 8.53 0.00
N LYS A 32 2.52 9.61 0.20
CA LYS A 32 2.36 10.71 -0.75
C LYS A 32 3.63 11.58 -0.80
N PRO A 33 3.75 12.50 -1.77
CA PRO A 33 4.97 13.28 -1.93
C PRO A 33 5.37 14.06 -0.69
N ASP A 34 4.41 14.60 0.06
CA ASP A 34 4.67 15.28 1.33
C ASP A 34 5.28 14.35 2.39
N GLY A 35 4.81 13.10 2.49
CA GLY A 35 5.34 12.11 3.42
C GLY A 35 6.78 11.72 3.08
N VAL A 36 7.10 11.58 1.79
CA VAL A 36 8.47 11.30 1.32
C VAL A 36 9.39 12.48 1.58
N GLN A 37 8.98 13.69 1.19
CA GLN A 37 9.77 14.93 1.39
C GLN A 37 10.07 15.22 2.86
N ARG A 38 9.23 14.72 3.77
CA ARG A 38 9.38 14.88 5.22
C ARG A 38 10.14 13.73 5.89
N GLY A 39 10.65 12.76 5.12
CA GLY A 39 11.44 11.64 5.66
C GLY A 39 10.62 10.61 6.44
N LEU A 40 9.29 10.55 6.28
CA LEU A 40 8.40 9.70 7.08
C LEU A 40 8.31 8.24 6.58
N VAL A 41 9.12 7.86 5.60
CA VAL A 41 9.05 6.53 4.96
C VAL A 41 9.28 5.41 5.97
N GLY A 42 10.37 5.50 6.73
CA GLY A 42 10.72 4.50 7.74
C GLY A 42 9.69 4.42 8.87
N ASP A 43 9.21 5.57 9.36
CA ASP A 43 8.19 5.63 10.40
C ASP A 43 6.89 4.96 9.98
N ILE A 44 6.41 5.25 8.77
CA ILE A 44 5.16 4.67 8.26
C ILE A 44 5.33 3.16 8.07
N ILE A 45 6.39 2.70 7.40
CA ILE A 45 6.64 1.26 7.21
C ILE A 45 6.69 0.53 8.56
N SER A 46 7.43 1.09 9.53
CA SER A 46 7.58 0.51 10.87
C SER A 46 6.25 0.29 11.59
N ARG A 47 5.27 1.17 11.37
CA ARG A 47 3.92 1.03 11.98
C ARG A 47 3.18 -0.20 11.46
N PHE A 48 3.33 -0.52 10.18
CA PHE A 48 2.74 -1.72 9.58
C PHE A 48 3.52 -2.99 9.95
N GLU A 49 4.86 -2.95 9.93
CA GLU A 49 5.70 -4.10 10.31
C GLU A 49 5.48 -4.51 11.76
N ARG A 50 5.51 -3.54 12.70
CA ARG A 50 5.28 -3.80 14.14
C ARG A 50 3.88 -4.30 14.44
N LYS A 51 2.91 -4.04 13.55
CA LYS A 51 1.56 -4.60 13.66
C LYS A 51 1.50 -6.08 13.28
N GLY A 52 2.53 -6.60 12.60
CA GLY A 52 2.61 -7.99 12.13
C GLY A 52 2.14 -8.19 10.68
N PHE A 53 1.89 -7.11 9.92
CA PHE A 53 1.52 -7.25 8.51
C PHE A 53 2.74 -7.58 7.65
N LYS A 54 2.49 -8.37 6.60
CA LYS A 54 3.53 -8.84 5.68
C LYS A 54 3.67 -7.89 4.49
N LEU A 55 4.85 -7.31 4.30
CA LEU A 55 5.16 -6.51 3.11
C LEU A 55 5.39 -7.44 1.90
N VAL A 56 4.58 -7.30 0.85
CA VAL A 56 4.65 -8.16 -0.35
C VAL A 56 5.01 -7.42 -1.64
N ALA A 57 5.02 -6.08 -1.61
CA ALA A 57 5.58 -5.25 -2.67
C ALA A 57 5.96 -3.87 -2.12
N LEU A 58 7.05 -3.29 -2.62
CA LEU A 58 7.54 -1.96 -2.24
C LEU A 58 8.23 -1.32 -3.44
N LYS A 59 7.93 -0.06 -3.75
CA LYS A 59 8.71 0.74 -4.70
C LYS A 59 8.67 2.24 -4.39
N LEU A 60 9.79 2.91 -4.64
CA LEU A 60 9.85 4.37 -4.82
C LEU A 60 9.53 4.67 -6.28
N PHE A 61 8.58 5.57 -6.54
CA PHE A 61 8.07 5.78 -7.89
C PHE A 61 7.78 7.27 -8.13
N GLN A 62 8.21 7.77 -9.29
CA GLN A 62 7.77 9.06 -9.81
C GLN A 62 6.52 8.81 -10.64
N CYS A 63 5.37 9.28 -10.15
CA CYS A 63 4.07 9.00 -10.78
C CYS A 63 3.92 9.71 -12.14
N THR A 64 3.24 9.07 -13.09
CA THR A 64 2.79 9.71 -14.34
C THR A 64 1.38 10.24 -14.18
N LYS A 65 1.00 11.21 -15.02
CA LYS A 65 -0.33 11.83 -14.97
C LYS A 65 -1.44 10.79 -15.17
N GLU A 66 -1.24 9.89 -16.11
CA GLU A 66 -2.20 8.83 -16.48
C GLU A 66 -2.46 7.89 -15.30
N VAL A 67 -1.41 7.49 -14.58
CA VAL A 67 -1.53 6.63 -13.38
C VAL A 67 -2.25 7.36 -12.25
N ALA A 68 -1.92 8.64 -12.02
CA ALA A 68 -2.58 9.44 -10.98
C ALA A 68 -4.07 9.67 -11.27
N GLU A 69 -4.42 9.97 -12.51
CA GLU A 69 -5.81 10.15 -12.95
C GLU A 69 -6.61 8.85 -12.85
N GLU A 70 -6.07 7.72 -13.32
CA GLU A 70 -6.72 6.41 -13.22
C GLU A 70 -6.88 5.95 -11.76
N HIS A 71 -5.92 6.28 -10.90
CA HIS A 71 -6.03 5.96 -9.47
C HIS A 71 -7.22 6.70 -8.83
N TYR A 72 -7.41 7.98 -9.15
CA TYR A 72 -8.48 8.84 -8.59
C TYR A 72 -9.69 9.02 -9.51
N LYS A 73 -9.90 8.16 -10.50
CA LYS A 73 -10.95 8.32 -11.51
C LYS A 73 -12.36 8.52 -10.94
N ASP A 74 -12.66 7.91 -9.80
CA ASP A 74 -13.96 8.02 -9.11
C ASP A 74 -14.21 9.43 -8.57
N LEU A 75 -13.15 10.24 -8.45
CA LEU A 75 -13.17 11.63 -8.03
C LEU A 75 -13.07 12.61 -9.21
N SER A 76 -13.02 12.14 -10.46
CA SER A 76 -12.80 12.99 -11.65
C SER A 76 -13.82 14.11 -11.84
N SER A 77 -15.05 13.92 -11.35
CA SER A 77 -16.11 14.94 -11.37
C SER A 77 -16.01 15.98 -10.25
N LYS A 78 -15.10 15.78 -9.28
CA LYS A 78 -14.96 16.68 -8.13
C LYS A 78 -14.09 17.89 -8.49
N PRO A 79 -14.42 19.10 -8.01
CA PRO A 79 -13.69 20.32 -8.38
C PRO A 79 -12.22 20.31 -7.92
N PHE A 80 -11.88 19.52 -6.90
CA PHE A 80 -10.53 19.39 -6.38
C PHE A 80 -9.67 18.33 -7.12
N PHE A 81 -10.23 17.59 -8.09
CA PHE A 81 -9.52 16.53 -8.78
C PHE A 81 -8.23 16.99 -9.49
N PRO A 82 -8.22 18.11 -10.25
CA PRO A 82 -6.98 18.58 -10.88
C PRO A 82 -5.85 18.83 -9.86
N ALA A 83 -6.18 19.51 -8.75
CA ALA A 83 -5.22 19.79 -7.68
C ALA A 83 -4.74 18.50 -6.97
N LEU A 84 -5.60 17.48 -6.85
CA LEU A 84 -5.23 16.18 -6.29
C LEU A 84 -4.25 15.44 -7.19
N VAL A 85 -4.47 15.46 -8.51
CA VAL A 85 -3.55 14.87 -9.49
C VAL A 85 -2.22 15.61 -9.47
N GLU A 86 -2.21 16.94 -9.60
CA GLU A 86 -1.00 17.76 -9.53
C GLU A 86 -0.21 17.51 -8.24
N TYR A 87 -0.91 17.37 -7.12
CA TYR A 87 -0.28 17.03 -5.85
C TYR A 87 0.46 15.70 -5.89
N ILE A 88 -0.13 14.63 -6.43
CA ILE A 88 0.57 13.34 -6.52
C ILE A 88 1.73 13.39 -7.51
N LEU A 89 1.65 14.23 -8.54
CA LEU A 89 2.75 14.43 -9.51
C LEU A 89 3.88 15.31 -8.97
N SER A 90 3.69 16.03 -7.87
CA SER A 90 4.63 17.03 -7.37
C SER A 90 5.94 16.45 -6.80
N GLY A 91 6.09 15.14 -6.74
CA GLY A 91 7.28 14.48 -6.20
C GLY A 91 7.15 12.95 -6.18
N PRO A 92 8.16 12.25 -5.63
CA PRO A 92 8.15 10.80 -5.56
C PRO A 92 7.14 10.32 -4.51
N VAL A 93 6.57 9.14 -4.76
CA VAL A 93 5.73 8.41 -3.82
C VAL A 93 6.38 7.08 -3.44
N VAL A 94 6.06 6.56 -2.26
CA VAL A 94 6.41 5.17 -1.88
C VAL A 94 5.15 4.33 -1.91
N CYS A 95 5.07 3.42 -2.87
CA CYS A 95 3.97 2.48 -3.03
C CYS A 95 4.30 1.19 -2.29
N MET A 96 3.31 0.62 -1.60
CA MET A 96 3.46 -0.57 -0.77
C MET A 96 2.22 -1.46 -0.90
N VAL A 97 2.40 -2.76 -0.79
CA VAL A 97 1.31 -3.72 -0.63
C VAL A 97 1.55 -4.54 0.63
N TRP A 98 0.55 -4.52 1.51
CA TRP A 98 0.56 -5.25 2.78
C TRP A 98 -0.45 -6.38 2.74
N GLU A 99 -0.04 -7.55 3.20
CA GLU A 99 -0.85 -8.76 3.31
C GLU A 99 -1.05 -9.15 4.78
N GLY A 100 -2.27 -9.58 5.13
CA GLY A 100 -2.57 -10.15 6.43
C GLY A 100 -4.06 -10.12 6.75
N GLU A 101 -4.51 -11.01 7.64
CA GLU A 101 -5.91 -11.06 8.03
C GLU A 101 -6.39 -9.71 8.62
N GLY A 102 -7.52 -9.21 8.11
CA GLY A 102 -8.08 -7.92 8.53
C GLY A 102 -7.22 -6.69 8.19
N VAL A 103 -6.21 -6.82 7.32
CA VAL A 103 -5.25 -5.74 7.00
C VAL A 103 -5.95 -4.46 6.52
N VAL A 104 -7.00 -4.56 5.69
CA VAL A 104 -7.71 -3.38 5.17
C VAL A 104 -8.32 -2.56 6.31
N LYS A 105 -9.09 -3.20 7.18
CA LYS A 105 -9.76 -2.56 8.32
C LYS A 105 -8.75 -2.03 9.34
N SER A 106 -7.74 -2.83 9.66
CA SER A 106 -6.71 -2.46 10.63
C SER A 106 -5.83 -1.32 10.13
N ALA A 107 -5.43 -1.34 8.86
CA ALA A 107 -4.67 -0.26 8.22
C ALA A 107 -5.45 1.06 8.20
N ARG A 108 -6.77 1.04 7.97
CA ARG A 108 -7.58 2.27 8.06
C ARG A 108 -7.55 2.88 9.45
N LYS A 109 -7.64 2.05 10.50
CA LYS A 109 -7.51 2.52 11.90
C LYS A 109 -6.10 3.06 12.17
N LEU A 110 -5.07 2.37 11.68
CA LEU A 110 -3.67 2.79 11.83
C LEU A 110 -3.38 4.11 11.11
N ILE A 111 -3.94 4.31 9.92
CA ILE A 111 -3.77 5.52 9.12
C ILE A 111 -4.48 6.73 9.77
N GLY A 112 -5.70 6.54 10.29
CA GLY A 112 -6.51 7.62 10.86
C GLY A 112 -7.43 8.33 9.85
N ALA A 113 -8.23 9.28 10.35
CA ALA A 113 -9.22 10.01 9.57
C ALA A 113 -8.61 10.73 8.35
N THR A 114 -9.41 11.00 7.30
CA THR A 114 -8.92 11.67 6.08
C THR A 114 -8.47 13.10 6.34
N ASN A 115 -9.22 13.82 7.18
CA ASN A 115 -8.84 15.11 7.72
C ASN A 115 -7.90 14.87 8.92
N PRO A 116 -6.62 15.29 8.86
CA PRO A 116 -5.68 15.08 9.96
C PRO A 116 -6.10 15.72 11.28
N LEU A 117 -6.86 16.83 11.24
CA LEU A 117 -7.36 17.51 12.44
C LEU A 117 -8.43 16.69 13.19
N GLU A 118 -9.00 15.68 12.54
CA GLU A 118 -9.94 14.72 13.12
C GLU A 118 -9.30 13.35 13.38
N ALA A 119 -8.00 13.21 13.11
CA ALA A 119 -7.29 11.96 13.30
C ALA A 119 -6.76 11.85 14.73
N GLU A 120 -7.09 10.74 15.40
CA GLU A 120 -6.69 10.51 16.80
C GLU A 120 -5.16 10.42 16.95
N PRO A 121 -4.60 10.88 18.09
CA PRO A 121 -3.21 10.62 18.46
C PRO A 121 -2.87 9.12 18.42
N GLY A 122 -1.67 8.78 17.94
CA GLY A 122 -1.22 7.42 17.70
C GLY A 122 -1.55 6.87 16.31
N THR A 123 -2.41 7.55 15.54
CA THR A 123 -2.59 7.25 14.11
C THR A 123 -1.52 7.95 13.27
N ILE A 124 -1.23 7.43 12.07
CA ILE A 124 -0.22 8.03 11.18
C ILE A 124 -0.56 9.50 10.87
N ARG A 125 -1.83 9.80 10.60
CA ARG A 125 -2.25 11.17 10.30
C ARG A 125 -2.34 12.05 11.54
N GLY A 126 -2.78 11.52 12.68
CA GLY A 126 -2.79 12.27 13.93
C GLY A 126 -1.40 12.65 14.41
N ASP A 127 -0.43 11.73 14.26
CA ASP A 127 0.95 11.96 14.69
C ASP A 127 1.75 12.82 13.70
N PHE A 128 1.46 12.72 12.39
CA PHE A 128 2.33 13.27 11.37
C PHE A 128 1.65 14.23 10.38
N ALA A 129 0.37 14.56 10.49
CA ALA A 129 -0.29 15.45 9.54
C ALA A 129 -1.10 16.56 10.22
N VAL A 130 -1.21 17.70 9.53
CA VAL A 130 -2.04 18.84 9.96
C VAL A 130 -2.91 19.29 8.79
N GLY A 131 -2.30 19.63 7.64
CA GLY A 131 -3.00 19.96 6.40
C GLY A 131 -2.95 18.83 5.36
N ARG A 132 -1.78 18.57 4.77
CA ARG A 132 -1.58 17.43 3.86
C ARG A 132 -1.48 16.14 4.66
N ASN A 133 -2.16 15.09 4.18
CA ASN A 133 -2.46 13.90 4.98
C ASN A 133 -1.54 12.69 4.75
N VAL A 134 -0.33 12.92 4.20
CA VAL A 134 0.87 12.05 4.14
C VAL A 134 0.76 10.66 3.50
N VAL A 135 -0.38 9.99 3.60
CA VAL A 135 -0.54 8.58 3.25
C VAL A 135 -1.94 8.34 2.67
N HIS A 136 -2.01 7.48 1.66
CA HIS A 136 -3.24 6.87 1.13
C HIS A 136 -3.27 5.39 1.50
N GLY A 137 -4.47 4.82 1.62
CA GLY A 137 -4.59 3.37 1.59
C GLY A 137 -6.01 2.93 1.25
N SER A 138 -6.13 1.89 0.42
CA SER A 138 -7.38 1.40 -0.20
C SER A 138 -8.46 1.08 0.83
N ASP A 139 -9.70 1.47 0.60
CA ASP A 139 -10.78 1.31 1.56
C ASP A 139 -11.41 -0.10 1.61
N SER A 140 -11.20 -0.92 0.57
CA SER A 140 -11.66 -2.30 0.46
C SER A 140 -10.56 -3.23 -0.10
N THR A 141 -10.79 -4.54 -0.06
CA THR A 141 -9.90 -5.54 -0.66
C THR A 141 -9.88 -5.40 -2.18
N GLU A 142 -11.05 -5.22 -2.79
CA GLU A 142 -11.22 -5.06 -4.24
C GLU A 142 -10.48 -3.83 -4.76
N ASN A 143 -10.59 -2.70 -4.03
CA ASN A 143 -9.81 -1.51 -4.34
C ASN A 143 -8.32 -1.73 -4.10
N GLY A 144 -7.95 -2.50 -3.07
CA GLY A 144 -6.57 -2.91 -2.84
C GLY A 144 -5.97 -3.69 -4.01
N GLU A 145 -6.71 -4.64 -4.58
CA GLU A 145 -6.29 -5.42 -5.75
C GLU A 145 -6.20 -4.56 -7.01
N ARG A 146 -7.22 -3.72 -7.28
CA ARG A 146 -7.23 -2.78 -8.41
C ARG A 146 -6.02 -1.84 -8.35
N GLU A 147 -5.81 -1.22 -7.20
CA GLU A 147 -4.71 -0.27 -6.99
C GLU A 147 -3.37 -0.99 -7.08
N THR A 148 -3.23 -2.18 -6.50
CA THR A 148 -2.02 -3.00 -6.64
C THR A 148 -1.70 -3.28 -8.11
N ALA A 149 -2.68 -3.71 -8.91
CA ALA A 149 -2.50 -3.99 -10.32
C ALA A 149 -2.13 -2.73 -11.12
N LEU A 150 -2.75 -1.59 -10.83
CA LEU A 150 -2.44 -0.31 -11.46
C LEU A 150 -1.00 0.14 -11.17
N TRP A 151 -0.60 0.10 -9.91
CA TRP A 151 0.67 0.67 -9.49
C TRP A 151 1.84 -0.28 -9.71
N PHE A 152 1.66 -1.59 -9.58
CA PHE A 152 2.76 -2.55 -9.63
C PHE A 152 2.71 -3.48 -10.85
N GLY A 153 1.56 -3.63 -11.51
CA GLY A 153 1.34 -4.66 -12.53
C GLY A 153 0.92 -6.00 -11.90
N LYS A 154 0.60 -6.99 -12.77
CA LYS A 154 -0.03 -8.25 -12.34
C LYS A 154 0.90 -9.22 -11.60
N ASP A 155 2.21 -9.16 -11.84
CA ASP A 155 3.18 -10.16 -11.35
C ASP A 155 4.17 -9.60 -10.33
N ALA A 156 3.83 -8.49 -9.68
CA ALA A 156 4.77 -7.74 -8.86
C ALA A 156 4.74 -8.09 -7.37
N LEU A 157 3.86 -9.00 -6.94
CA LEU A 157 3.80 -9.46 -5.57
C LEU A 157 4.82 -10.57 -5.31
N VAL A 158 5.58 -10.43 -4.23
CA VAL A 158 6.55 -11.44 -3.80
C VAL A 158 5.88 -12.39 -2.81
N ALA A 159 5.86 -13.68 -3.14
CA ALA A 159 5.37 -14.72 -2.25
C ALA A 159 6.47 -15.15 -1.26
N TRP A 160 6.22 -14.95 0.03
CA TRP A 160 7.07 -15.42 1.12
C TRP A 160 6.26 -15.63 2.41
N GLU A 161 6.87 -16.33 3.37
CA GLU A 161 6.26 -16.67 4.65
C GLU A 161 7.11 -16.10 5.81
N PRO A 162 6.57 -15.16 6.62
CA PRO A 162 7.30 -14.64 7.78
C PRO A 162 7.47 -15.70 8.85
N ALA A 163 8.70 -15.81 9.37
CA ALA A 163 9.03 -16.70 10.49
C ALA A 163 8.21 -16.40 11.76
N LEU A 164 7.66 -15.18 11.87
CA LEU A 164 6.82 -14.77 12.99
C LEU A 164 5.38 -15.27 12.90
N LYS A 165 4.93 -15.82 11.76
CA LYS A 165 3.52 -16.22 11.55
C LYS A 165 2.95 -17.10 12.68
N PRO A 166 3.65 -18.15 13.17
CA PRO A 166 3.14 -18.99 14.25
C PRO A 166 2.91 -18.26 15.59
N TRP A 167 3.43 -17.03 15.74
CA TRP A 167 3.29 -16.20 16.93
C TRP A 167 2.29 -15.05 16.74
N LEU A 168 1.80 -14.84 15.51
CA LEU A 168 0.89 -13.74 15.15
C LEU A 168 -0.55 -14.23 14.93
N LEU A 169 -0.73 -15.49 14.56
CA LEU A 169 -2.00 -16.11 14.23
C LEU A 169 -2.14 -17.42 15.02
N GLU A 170 -3.35 -17.72 15.48
CA GLU A 170 -3.73 -18.97 16.16
C GLU A 170 -4.06 -20.09 15.16
#